data_AF-A0A3B0YPN5-F1
#
_entry.id   AF-A0A3B0YPN5-F1
#
_cell.length_a   1.000
_cell.length_b   1.000
_cell.length_c   1.000
_cell.angle_alpha   90.00
_cell.angle_beta   90.00
_cell.angle_gamma   90.00
#
_symmetry.space_group_name_H-M   'P 1'
#
loop_
_entity.id
_entity.type
_entity.pdbx_description
1 polymer ?
#
loop_
_entity_poly.entity_id
_entity_poly.type
_entity_poly.pdbx_seq_one_letter_code
_entity_poly.pdbx_strand_id
1 'polypeptide(L)'
;MQRFGGKGVLKAVANVNDSIAAILQGRDVRQHAAIDQAMIALDGTPNKGRLGANATLGVSMAVARAAAEACDLRLYQYLGGPAATRLPIPHMNILSGSVHAHR
;
A
#
# COMPACT_ATOMS: atom_id res chain seq x y z
N MET A 1 -1.33 -6.81 -26.09
CA MET A 1 -0.79 -7.20 -24.77
C MET A 1 0.50 -7.99 -24.95
N GLN A 2 1.64 -7.32 -25.17
CA GLN A 2 2.90 -8.02 -25.51
C GLN A 2 3.88 -8.11 -24.32
N ARG A 3 3.73 -7.27 -23.30
CA ARG A 3 4.64 -7.20 -22.14
C ARG A 3 4.16 -8.12 -21.00
N PHE A 4 5.08 -8.89 -20.43
CA PHE A 4 4.87 -9.79 -19.28
C PHE A 4 3.65 -10.73 -19.41
N GLY A 5 3.28 -11.14 -20.63
CA GLY A 5 2.10 -12.00 -20.85
C GLY A 5 0.79 -11.40 -20.33
N GLY A 6 0.62 -10.07 -20.43
CA GLY A 6 -0.56 -9.36 -19.93
C GLY A 6 -0.53 -9.00 -18.45
N LYS A 7 0.51 -9.39 -17.70
CA LYS A 7 0.66 -9.12 -16.26
C LYS A 7 1.38 -7.80 -15.93
N GLY A 8 1.49 -6.90 -16.91
CA GLY A 8 2.11 -5.60 -16.70
C GLY A 8 1.25 -4.69 -15.82
N VAL A 9 1.89 -3.89 -14.97
CA VAL A 9 1.20 -2.99 -14.01
C VAL A 9 1.33 -1.50 -14.37
N LEU A 10 1.70 -1.17 -15.61
CA LEU A 10 1.90 0.23 -16.02
C LEU A 10 0.67 1.12 -15.79
N LYS A 11 -0.55 0.58 -15.93
CA LYS A 11 -1.78 1.33 -15.65
C LYS A 11 -1.85 1.77 -14.19
N ALA A 12 -1.49 0.88 -13.25
CA ALA A 12 -1.44 1.21 -11.84
C ALA A 12 -0.36 2.26 -11.54
N VAL A 13 0.80 2.17 -12.20
CA VAL A 13 1.87 3.17 -12.08
C VAL A 13 1.41 4.54 -12.57
N ALA A 14 0.74 4.62 -13.73
CA ALA A 14 0.16 5.86 -14.23
C ALA A 14 -0.88 6.44 -13.27
N ASN A 15 -1.77 5.60 -12.73
CA ASN A 15 -2.75 6.03 -11.72
C ASN A 15 -2.08 6.66 -10.48
N VAL A 16 -0.92 6.13 -10.05
CA VAL A 16 -0.13 6.72 -8.96
C VAL A 16 0.43 8.09 -9.36
N ASN A 17 1.14 8.16 -10.49
CA ASN A 17 1.86 9.37 -10.92
C ASN A 17 0.92 10.51 -11.31
N ASP A 18 -0.27 10.20 -11.81
CA ASP A 18 -1.20 11.20 -12.33
C ASP A 18 -2.31 11.47 -11.30
N SER A 19 -3.26 10.55 -11.17
CA SER A 19 -4.50 10.77 -10.41
C SER A 19 -4.27 10.83 -8.91
N ILE A 20 -3.48 9.91 -8.35
CA ILE A 20 -3.23 9.87 -6.91
C ILE A 20 -2.28 11.01 -6.52
N ALA A 21 -1.21 11.25 -7.28
CA ALA A 21 -0.29 12.35 -7.02
C ALA A 21 -0.99 13.70 -6.92
N ALA A 22 -1.94 13.99 -7.82
CA ALA A 22 -2.70 15.24 -7.81
C ALA A 22 -3.46 15.49 -6.50
N ILE A 23 -4.00 14.44 -5.87
CA ILE A 23 -4.71 14.61 -4.59
C ILE A 23 -3.77 14.61 -3.38
N LEU A 24 -2.55 14.07 -3.48
CA LEU A 24 -1.59 14.02 -2.36
C LEU A 24 -0.78 15.31 -2.18
N GLN A 25 -0.57 16.06 -3.26
CA GLN A 25 0.25 17.28 -3.21
C GLN A 25 -0.28 18.28 -2.16
N GLY A 26 0.64 18.78 -1.32
CA GLY A 26 0.32 19.73 -0.25
C GLY A 26 -0.38 19.14 0.97
N ARG A 27 -0.62 17.82 1.02
CA ARG A 27 -1.19 17.17 2.22
C ARG A 27 -0.12 16.83 3.23
N ASP A 28 -0.49 16.96 4.51
CA ASP A 28 0.33 16.47 5.61
C ASP A 28 0.27 14.94 5.65
N VAL A 29 1.43 14.29 5.49
CA VAL A 29 1.57 12.82 5.52
C VAL A 29 1.11 12.20 6.84
N ARG A 30 1.10 12.97 7.94
CA ARG A 30 0.62 12.51 9.25
C ARG A 30 -0.89 12.32 9.28
N GLN A 31 -1.62 12.92 8.35
CA GLN A 31 -3.08 12.73 8.19
C GLN A 31 -3.39 11.45 7.39
N HIS A 32 -2.79 10.33 7.80
CA HIS A 32 -2.83 9.05 7.06
C HIS A 32 -4.26 8.60 6.78
N ALA A 33 -5.15 8.59 7.78
CA ALA A 33 -6.55 8.22 7.60
C ALA A 33 -7.28 9.12 6.59
N ALA A 34 -7.01 10.42 6.59
CA ALA A 34 -7.61 11.35 5.64
C ALA A 34 -7.11 11.13 4.21
N ILE A 35 -5.81 10.82 4.05
CA ILE A 35 -5.22 10.46 2.76
C ILE A 35 -5.83 9.16 2.22
N ASP A 36 -5.98 8.14 3.05
CA ASP A 36 -6.61 6.88 2.66
C ASP A 36 -8.07 7.08 2.24
N GLN A 37 -8.83 7.89 2.98
CA GLN A 37 -10.21 8.22 2.63
C GLN A 37 -10.29 9.02 1.33
N ALA A 38 -9.37 9.97 1.10
CA ALA A 38 -9.29 10.70 -0.16
C ALA A 38 -9.00 9.75 -1.34
N MET A 39 -8.13 8.75 -1.17
CA MET A 39 -7.89 7.74 -2.20
C MET A 39 -9.08 6.81 -2.42
N ILE A 40 -9.80 6.42 -1.36
CA ILE A 40 -11.04 5.62 -1.47
C ILE A 40 -12.11 6.39 -2.25
N ALA A 41 -12.34 7.65 -1.87
CA ALA A 41 -13.31 8.52 -2.53
C ALA A 41 -12.90 8.80 -3.99
N LEU A 42 -11.60 9.03 -4.23
CA LEU A 42 -11.08 9.17 -5.59
C LEU A 42 -11.33 7.91 -6.39
N ASP A 43 -11.07 6.71 -5.88
CA ASP A 43 -11.32 5.48 -6.63
C ASP A 43 -12.81 5.34 -6.99
N GLY A 44 -13.70 5.57 -6.01
CA GLY A 44 -15.15 5.58 -6.19
C GLY A 44 -15.77 4.18 -6.36
N THR A 45 -14.97 3.11 -6.39
CA THR A 45 -15.47 1.73 -6.45
C THR A 45 -15.27 1.01 -5.11
N PRO A 46 -16.19 0.09 -4.74
CA PRO A 46 -16.08 -0.62 -3.46
C PRO A 46 -14.85 -1.55 -3.38
N ASN A 47 -14.31 -1.97 -4.54
CA ASN A 47 -13.22 -2.93 -4.64
C ASN A 47 -11.88 -2.33 -5.11
N LYS A 48 -11.78 -1.00 -5.22
CA LYS A 48 -10.59 -0.32 -5.75
C LYS A 48 -10.25 -0.70 -7.19
N GLY A 49 -11.26 -1.02 -8.00
CA GLY A 49 -11.11 -1.48 -9.38
C GLY A 49 -10.69 -0.39 -10.37
N ARG A 50 -10.92 0.90 -10.05
CA ARG A 50 -10.63 2.02 -10.96
C ARG A 50 -9.15 2.40 -10.94
N LEU A 51 -8.60 2.66 -9.76
CA LEU A 51 -7.20 3.01 -9.54
C LEU A 51 -6.32 1.76 -9.40
N GLY A 52 -6.88 0.66 -8.91
CA GLY A 52 -6.16 -0.57 -8.57
C GLY A 52 -5.83 -0.63 -7.08
N ALA A 53 -6.15 -1.77 -6.47
CA ALA A 53 -5.82 -2.05 -5.07
C ALA A 53 -4.29 -1.99 -4.81
N ASN A 54 -3.48 -2.40 -5.79
CA ASN A 54 -2.03 -2.33 -5.71
C ASN A 54 -1.50 -0.88 -5.70
N ALA A 55 -2.08 0.01 -6.51
CA ALA A 55 -1.70 1.43 -6.53
C ALA A 55 -2.03 2.12 -5.20
N THR A 56 -3.27 1.97 -4.75
CA THR A 56 -3.77 2.59 -3.51
C THR A 56 -3.05 2.07 -2.27
N LEU A 57 -2.81 0.74 -2.16
CA LEU A 57 -2.05 0.17 -1.05
C LEU A 57 -0.59 0.62 -1.08
N GLY A 58 0.05 0.63 -2.25
CA GLY A 58 1.43 1.07 -2.39
C GLY A 58 1.65 2.50 -1.89
N VAL A 59 0.74 3.41 -2.26
CA VAL A 59 0.75 4.80 -1.78
C VAL A 59 0.48 4.89 -0.29
N SER A 60 -0.54 4.19 0.23
CA SER A 60 -0.86 4.20 1.67
C SER A 60 0.33 3.78 2.54
N MET A 61 1.05 2.73 2.12
CA MET A 61 2.26 2.28 2.83
C MET A 61 3.43 3.27 2.69
N ALA A 62 3.59 3.92 1.53
CA ALA A 62 4.61 4.94 1.33
C ALA A 62 4.36 6.17 2.22
N VAL A 63 3.11 6.62 2.33
CA VAL A 63 2.68 7.70 3.23
C VAL A 63 2.97 7.35 4.68
N ALA A 64 2.64 6.13 5.12
CA ALA A 64 2.94 5.67 6.48
C ALA A 64 4.44 5.75 6.82
N ARG A 65 5.29 5.35 5.87
CA ARG A 65 6.75 5.41 6.02
C ARG A 65 7.27 6.83 6.04
N ALA A 66 6.80 7.68 5.13
CA ALA A 66 7.17 9.09 5.10
C ALA A 66 6.75 9.83 6.38
N ALA A 67 5.58 9.50 6.93
CA ALA A 67 5.12 10.07 8.20
C ALA A 67 5.93 9.57 9.40
N ALA A 68 6.33 8.29 9.42
CA ALA A 68 7.22 7.76 10.44
C ALA A 68 8.60 8.45 10.39
N GLU A 69 9.17 8.63 9.20
CA GLU A 69 10.42 9.35 8.98
C GLU A 69 10.32 10.82 9.40
N ALA A 70 9.22 11.50 9.05
CA ALA A 70 8.98 12.89 9.45
C ALA A 70 8.85 13.08 10.98
N CYS A 71 8.50 12.01 11.71
CA CYS A 71 8.40 11.99 13.16
C CYS A 71 9.65 11.41 13.85
N ASP A 72 10.70 11.05 13.10
CA ASP A 72 11.90 10.35 13.59
C ASP A 72 11.58 9.04 14.36
N LEU A 73 10.59 8.30 13.85
CA LEU A 73 10.14 7.03 14.42
C LEU A 73 10.39 5.88 13.46
N ARG A 74 10.65 4.68 14.01
CA ARG A 74 10.55 3.45 13.24
C ARG A 74 9.08 3.22 12.86
N LEU A 75 8.82 2.63 11.69
CA LEU A 75 7.45 2.39 11.20
C LEU A 75 6.54 1.66 12.21
N TYR A 76 7.07 0.66 12.93
CA TYR A 76 6.28 -0.07 13.93
C TYR A 76 5.88 0.80 15.13
N GLN A 77 6.73 1.76 15.52
CA GLN A 77 6.46 2.71 16.60
C GLN A 77 5.43 3.74 16.14
N TYR A 78 5.56 4.24 14.90
CA TYR A 78 4.59 5.17 14.31
C TYR A 78 3.19 4.54 14.21
N LEU A 79 3.09 3.30 13.73
CA LEU A 79 1.81 2.62 13.53
C LEU A 79 1.19 2.08 14.83
N GLY A 80 1.99 1.49 15.72
CA GLY A 80 1.49 0.82 16.92
C GLY A 80 1.60 1.66 18.20
N GLY A 81 2.16 2.86 18.12
CA GLY A 81 2.38 3.74 19.25
C GLY A 81 3.45 3.23 20.24
N PRO A 82 3.52 3.83 21.45
CA PRO A 82 4.54 3.51 22.45
C PRO A 82 4.52 2.05 22.94
N ALA A 83 3.38 1.38 22.82
CA ALA A 83 3.19 -0.01 23.27
C ALA A 83 3.55 -1.07 22.20
N ALA A 84 4.07 -0.66 21.04
CA ALA A 84 4.42 -1.54 19.92
C ALA A 84 5.71 -2.34 20.18
N THR A 85 5.67 -3.27 21.14
CA THR A 85 6.85 -4.04 21.59
C THR A 85 6.69 -5.55 21.43
N ARG A 86 5.49 -6.03 21.09
CA ARG A 86 5.21 -7.47 20.94
C ARG A 86 5.74 -7.99 19.61
N LEU A 87 6.66 -8.95 19.68
CA LEU A 87 7.10 -9.73 18.52
C LEU A 87 6.13 -10.91 18.28
N PRO A 88 5.72 -11.18 17.03
CA PRO A 88 4.87 -12.32 16.72
C PRO A 88 5.66 -13.63 16.73
N ILE A 89 4.99 -14.74 17.04
CA ILE A 89 5.55 -16.08 16.83
C ILE A 89 5.52 -16.36 15.32
N PRO A 90 6.66 -16.69 14.70
CA PRO A 90 6.70 -16.96 13.26
C PRO A 90 5.97 -18.26 12.94
N HIS A 91 5.00 -18.21 12.03
CA HIS A 91 4.43 -19.40 11.41
C HIS A 91 5.32 -19.81 10.24
N MET A 92 6.27 -20.71 10.50
CA MET A 92 7.24 -21.17 9.50
C MET A 92 6.65 -22.29 8.65
N ASN A 93 6.57 -22.07 7.33
CA ASN A 93 6.16 -23.11 6.39
C ASN A 93 7.32 -24.11 6.18
N ILE A 94 7.17 -25.36 6.65
CA ILE A 94 8.20 -26.42 6.53
C ILE A 94 7.84 -27.44 5.46
N LEU A 95 6.54 -27.66 5.19
CA LEU A 95 6.06 -28.63 4.21
C LEU A 95 5.02 -27.96 3.30
N SER A 96 5.26 -28.00 1.98
CA SER A 96 4.31 -27.50 0.98
C SER A 96 3.69 -28.67 0.22
N GLY A 97 2.35 -28.73 0.16
CA GLY A 97 1.59 -29.66 -0.70
C GLY A 97 1.20 -29.04 -2.05
N SER A 98 0.79 -29.86 -3.03
CA SER A 98 0.60 -29.42 -4.42
C SER A 98 -0.83 -28.94 -4.75
N VAL A 99 -0.90 -27.71 -5.29
CA VAL A 99 -1.85 -27.17 -6.30
C VAL A 99 -1.10 -26.07 -7.08
N HIS A 100 -0.22 -25.34 -6.39
CA HIS A 100 0.71 -24.37 -6.97
C HIS A 100 2.08 -24.96 -7.34
N ALA A 101 2.30 -26.26 -7.12
CA ALA A 101 3.53 -26.99 -7.46
C ALA A 101 3.47 -27.64 -8.86
N HIS A 102 2.30 -27.64 -9.52
CA HIS A 102 2.19 -28.05 -10.90
C HIS A 102 2.40 -26.84 -11.82
N ARG A 103 3.65 -26.68 -12.25
CA ARG A 103 4.00 -25.96 -13.48
C ARG A 103 5.31 -26.46 -14.04
#